data_AF-A0AAN0NC50-F1
#
_entry.id   AF-A0AAN0NC50-F1
#
_cell.length_a   1.000
_cell.length_b   1.000
_cell.length_c   1.000
_cell.angle_alpha   90.00
_cell.angle_beta   90.00
_cell.angle_gamma   90.00
#
_symmetry.space_group_name_H-M   'P 1'
#
loop_
_entity.id
_entity.type
_entity.pdbx_description
1 polymer ?
#
loop_
_entity_poly.entity_id
_entity_poly.type
_entity_poly.pdbx_seq_one_letter_code
_entity_poly.pdbx_strand_id
1 'polypeptide(L)' 'MSDDDLTRLIRMQIDKNPSWNIQQNQLVGTEAYSMTTYSMTGRNQYVFEPIPESVAQAKKYIEDMESHKKIEVKR' A
#
# COMPACT_ATOMS: atom_id res chain seq x y z
N MET A 1 3.34 -14.52 7.60
CA MET A 1 4.62 -14.30 8.30
C MET A 1 4.73 -15.38 9.35
N SER A 2 5.85 -16.11 9.37
CA SER A 2 6.09 -17.14 10.40
C SER A 2 6.74 -16.53 11.64
N ASP A 3 6.73 -17.28 12.75
CA ASP A 3 7.45 -16.90 13.97
C ASP A 3 8.96 -16.77 13.73
N ASP A 4 9.50 -17.58 12.82
CA ASP A 4 10.90 -17.52 12.38
C ASP A 4 11.22 -16.19 11.69
N ASP A 5 10.34 -15.71 10.81
CA ASP A 5 10.51 -14.42 10.14
C ASP A 5 10.47 -13.24 11.12
N LEU A 6 9.55 -13.28 12.08
CA LEU A 6 9.45 -12.26 13.12
C LEU A 6 10.71 -12.25 13.99
N THR A 7 11.18 -13.42 14.43
CA THR A 7 12.40 -13.57 15.22
C THR A 7 13.62 -13.05 14.48
N ARG A 8 13.72 -13.33 13.17
CA ARG A 8 14.80 -12.84 12.31
C ARG A 8 14.78 -11.31 12.20
N LEU A 9 13.61 -10.69 12.05
CA LEU A 9 13.47 -9.24 12.00
C LEU A 9 13.89 -8.57 13.31
N ILE A 10 13.48 -9.13 14.46
CA ILE A 10 13.85 -8.64 15.79
C ILE A 10 15.37 -8.70 15.99
N ARG A 11 16.00 -9.85 15.68
CA ARG A 11 17.46 -10.01 15.78
C ARG A 11 18.19 -9.01 14.90
N MET A 12 17.76 -8.83 13.64
CA MET A 12 18.33 -7.83 12.75
C MET A 12 18.27 -6.41 13.34
N GLN A 13 17.16 -6.05 14.00
CA GLN A 13 17.03 -4.74 14.65
C GLN A 13 18.00 -4.59 15.82
N ILE A 14 18.13 -5.60 16.68
CA ILE A 14 19.05 -5.58 17.84
C ILE A 14 20.50 -5.51 17.38
N ASP A 15 20.87 -6.34 16.39
CA ASP A 15 22.27 -6.49 15.96
C ASP A 15 22.77 -5.28 15.15
N LYS A 16 21.92 -4.69 14.31
CA LYS A 16 22.31 -3.64 13.36
C LYS A 16 21.79 -2.25 13.72
N ASN A 17 20.82 -2.16 14.64
CA ASN A 17 20.11 -0.93 15.01
C ASN A 17 19.75 -0.02 13.82
N PRO A 18 19.16 -0.56 12.72
CA PRO A 18 18.83 0.25 11.56
C PRO A 18 17.75 1.27 11.91
N SER A 19 17.87 2.46 11.32
CA SER A 19 16.84 3.50 11.34
C SER A 19 15.93 3.36 10.13
N TRP A 20 14.63 3.53 10.33
CA TRP A 20 13.61 3.38 9.30
C TRP A 20 13.01 4.74 8.94
N ASN A 21 12.96 5.06 7.64
CA ASN A 21 12.18 6.18 7.13
C ASN A 21 10.84 5.66 6.62
N ILE A 22 9.77 5.89 7.38
CA ILE A 22 8.43 5.42 7.04
C ILE A 22 7.67 6.51 6.29
N GLN A 23 7.22 6.18 5.08
CA GLN A 23 6.46 7.09 4.22
C GLN A 23 5.07 6.51 3.95
N GLN A 24 4.07 7.38 3.82
CA GLN A 24 2.68 7.00 3.65
C GLN A 24 2.15 7.52 2.32
N ASN A 25 1.52 6.65 1.54
CA ASN A 25 0.82 6.97 0.32
C ASN A 25 -0.63 6.46 0.42
N GLN A 26 -1.61 7.33 0.18
CA GLN A 26 -3.03 6.96 0.15
C GLN A 26 -3.53 7.02 -1.29
N LEU A 27 -4.40 6.07 -1.66
CA LEU A 27 -5.08 6.13 -2.95
C LEU A 27 -6.11 7.25 -2.93
N VAL A 28 -6.15 8.01 -4.02
CA VAL A 28 -7.14 9.05 -4.27
C VAL A 28 -8.11 8.53 -5.30
N GLY A 29 -9.36 8.97 -5.21
CA GLY A 29 -10.46 8.42 -5.97
C GLY A 29 -11.74 9.22 -5.75
N THR A 30 -12.78 8.80 -6.43
CA THR A 30 -14.12 9.37 -6.32
C THR A 30 -15.06 8.37 -5.69
N GLU A 31 -16.04 8.88 -4.96
CA GLU A 31 -17.17 8.07 -4.56
C GLU A 31 -18.00 7.64 -5.78
N ALA A 32 -18.50 6.42 -5.73
CA ALA A 32 -19.42 5.88 -6.71
C ALA A 32 -20.40 4.92 -6.04
N TYR A 33 -21.47 4.61 -6.75
CA TYR A 33 -22.45 3.61 -6.34
C TYR A 33 -22.57 2.55 -7.42
N SER A 34 -22.51 1.28 -7.04
CA SER A 34 -22.57 0.15 -7.97
C SER A 34 -23.59 -0.89 -7.53
N MET A 35 -24.39 -1.35 -8.49
CA MET A 35 -25.30 -2.49 -8.32
C MET A 35 -24.68 -3.83 -8.75
N THR A 36 -23.47 -3.80 -9.30
CA THR A 36 -22.79 -4.95 -9.91
C THR A 36 -21.59 -5.43 -9.10
N THR A 37 -21.49 -5.06 -7.82
CA THR A 37 -20.47 -5.58 -6.92
C THR A 37 -20.57 -7.11 -6.83
N TYR A 38 -19.44 -7.81 -7.04
CA TYR A 38 -19.39 -9.27 -7.17
C TYR A 38 -20.11 -10.04 -6.06
N SER A 39 -19.97 -9.63 -4.80
CA SER A 39 -20.54 -10.31 -3.63
C SER A 39 -21.98 -9.89 -3.30
N MET A 40 -22.48 -8.77 -3.81
CA MET A 40 -23.78 -8.19 -3.45
C MET A 40 -24.55 -7.72 -4.68
N THR A 41 -24.57 -8.54 -5.73
CA THR A 41 -25.26 -8.28 -6.99
C THR A 41 -26.71 -7.85 -6.76
N GLY A 42 -27.13 -6.75 -7.40
CA GLY A 42 -28.48 -6.20 -7.31
C GLY A 42 -28.70 -5.26 -6.12
N ARG A 43 -27.72 -5.06 -5.24
CA ARG A 43 -27.78 -4.04 -4.17
C ARG A 43 -26.92 -2.85 -4.54
N ASN A 44 -27.45 -1.64 -4.38
CA ASN A 44 -26.70 -0.42 -4.64
C ASN A 44 -25.71 -0.15 -3.50
N GLN A 45 -24.44 -0.48 -3.73
CA GLN A 45 -23.38 -0.34 -2.74
C GLN A 45 -22.53 0.88 -3.04
N TYR A 46 -22.14 1.58 -1.97
CA TYR A 46 -21.09 2.58 -2.06
C TYR A 46 -19.75 1.90 -2.37
N VAL A 47 -19.04 2.41 -3.35
CA VAL A 47 -17.69 1.99 -3.73
C VAL A 47 -16.80 3.22 -3.88
N PHE A 48 -15.51 3.04 -3.63
CA PHE A 48 -14.50 4.06 -3.87
C PHE A 48 -13.75 3.69 -5.14
N GLU A 49 -13.89 4.51 -6.18
CA GLU A 49 -13.22 4.29 -7.46
C GLU A 49 -11.90 5.07 -7.48
N PRO A 50 -10.74 4.39 -7.38
CA PRO A 50 -9.46 5.07 -7.39
C PRO A 50 -9.16 5.66 -8.77
N ILE A 51 -8.59 6.87 -8.81
CA ILE A 51 -8.14 7.44 -10.09
C ILE A 51 -6.93 6.64 -10.61
N PRO A 52 -6.86 6.31 -11.92
CA PRO A 52 -5.79 5.49 -12.48
C PRO A 52 -4.38 6.03 -12.19
N GLU A 53 -4.21 7.35 -12.21
CA GLU A 53 -2.94 8.03 -11.95
C GLU A 53 -2.46 7.80 -10.52
N SER A 54 -3.37 7.81 -9.54
CA SER A 54 -3.05 7.54 -8.13
C SER A 54 -2.59 6.10 -7.95
N VAL A 55 -3.23 5.15 -8.62
CA VAL A 55 -2.82 3.73 -8.62
C VAL A 55 -1.46 3.56 -9.27
N ALA A 56 -1.23 4.18 -10.43
CA ALA A 56 0.04 4.12 -11.14
C ALA A 56 1.19 4.71 -10.31
N GLN A 57 0.94 5.83 -9.62
CA GLN A 57 1.92 6.45 -8.74
C GLN A 57 2.23 5.59 -7.51
N ALA A 58 1.20 4.99 -6.89
CA ALA A 58 1.38 4.06 -5.78
C ALA A 58 2.22 2.84 -6.19
N LYS A 59 1.92 2.26 -7.36
CA LYS A 59 2.68 1.16 -7.95
C LYS A 59 4.15 1.55 -8.14
N LYS A 60 4.42 2.72 -8.73
CA LYS A 60 5.78 3.22 -8.93
C LYS A 60 6.56 3.36 -7.63
N TYR A 61 5.94 3.87 -6.55
CA TYR A 61 6.61 3.98 -5.26
C TYR A 61 6.98 2.61 -4.67
N ILE A 62 6.13 1.60 -4.83
CA ILE A 62 6.42 0.23 -4.40
C ILE A 62 7.60 -0.33 -5.20
N GLU A 63 7.55 -0.25 -6.52
CA GLU A 63 8.60 -0.76 -7.42
C GLU A 63 9.96 -0.08 -7.18
N ASP A 64 9.96 1.24 -7.00
CA ASP A 64 11.18 2.00 -6.71
C ASP A 64 11.75 1.64 -5.33
N MET A 65 10.90 1.43 -4.31
CA MET A 65 11.32 0.99 -2.97
C MET A 65 11.93 -0.42 -2.99
N GLU A 66 11.27 -1.37 -3.65
CA GLU A 66 11.76 -2.75 -3.79
C GLU A 66 13.06 -2.82 -4.61
N SER A 67 13.24 -1.87 -5.54
CA SER A 67 14.47 -1.71 -6.33
C SER A 67 15.59 -0.92 -5.60
N HIS A 68 15.42 -0.64 -4.30
CA HIS A 68 16.36 0.14 -3.48
C HIS A 68 16.63 1.57 -3.98
N LYS A 69 15.72 2.14 -4.77
CA LYS A 69 15.81 3.55 -5.15
C LYS A 69 15.30 4.41 -4.01
N LYS A 70 15.88 5.60 -3.87
CA LYS A 70 15.38 6.59 -2.92
C LYS A 70 14.00 7.06 -3.39
N ILE A 71 13.00 6.89 -2.53
CA ILE A 71 11.64 7.38 -2.75
C ILE A 71 11.35 8.58 -1.85
N GLU A 72 10.53 9.50 -2.33
CA GLU A 72 9.97 10.60 -1.55
C GLU A 72 8.50 10.77 -1.95
N VAL A 73 7.60 10.33 -1.08
CA VAL A 73 6.16 10.42 -1.27
C VAL A 73 5.74 11.86 -0.97
N LYS A 74 5.17 12.52 -1.97
CA LYS A 74 4.61 13.86 -1.82
C LYS A 74 3.33 13.77 -0.98
N ARG A 75 3.21 14.67 0.00
CA ARG A 75 1.99 14.88 0.80
C ARG A 75 0.92 15.62 0.00
#